data_AF-A0A067PTC6-F1
#
_entry.id   AF-A0A067PTC6-F1
#
_cell.length_a   1.000
_cell.length_b   1.000
_cell.length_c   1.000
_cell.angle_alpha   90.00
_cell.angle_beta   90.00
_cell.angle_gamma   90.00
#
_symmetry.space_group_name_H-M   'P 1'
#
loop_
_entity.id
_entity.type
_entity.pdbx_description
1 polymer ?
#
loop_
_entity_poly.entity_id
_entity_poly.type
_entity_poly.pdbx_seq_one_letter_code
_entity_poly.pdbx_strand_id
1 'polypeptide(L)'
;MISSGFTLLEHIYPSSLQKFLTHGQSAARLPPFCHFVAIRLADEYGHPIIRPMAMYCAALLRYKFLLEGDVDNEGNRHFLSADDAALVLAGRDEMRAMGRRFTYAYLIECALMNQGASPLCHNKPVLDSDSDIAKPDKPKSWTCQKWLKQLYVALDQNRFFEEKSIGIHLLSKKSWNTVTRNMCSDCVRELNKHVGFGVEDCWETIPQIFEQGLCWEQMRMKEENAQVPLK
;
A
#
# COMPACT_ATOMS: atom_id res chain seq x y z
N MET A 1 10.50 -29.24 14.03
CA MET A 1 11.33 -28.10 13.61
C MET A 1 10.68 -27.22 12.54
N ILE A 2 9.61 -27.64 11.86
CA ILE A 2 8.92 -26.82 10.82
C ILE A 2 8.14 -25.64 11.42
N SER A 3 7.63 -25.78 12.65
CA SER A 3 6.81 -24.76 13.32
C SER A 3 7.52 -23.40 13.55
N SER A 4 8.86 -23.35 13.70
CA SER A 4 9.56 -22.08 13.95
C SER A 4 9.79 -21.24 12.69
N GLY A 5 9.86 -21.86 11.51
CA GLY A 5 10.04 -21.16 10.23
C GLY A 5 8.77 -20.45 9.77
N PHE A 6 7.60 -21.06 10.03
CA PHE A 6 6.30 -20.49 9.69
C PHE A 6 6.01 -19.21 10.49
N THR A 7 6.23 -19.22 11.80
CA THR A 7 6.03 -18.03 12.65
C THR A 7 6.85 -16.84 12.17
N LEU A 8 8.03 -17.08 11.60
CA LEU A 8 8.86 -16.03 11.03
C LEU A 8 8.25 -15.48 9.72
N LEU A 9 7.78 -16.36 8.83
CA LEU A 9 7.15 -15.93 7.58
C LEU A 9 5.86 -15.17 7.82
N GLU A 10 5.01 -15.56 8.78
CA GLU A 10 3.82 -14.78 9.15
C GLU A 10 4.15 -13.41 9.75
N HIS A 11 5.31 -13.29 10.42
CA HIS A 11 5.78 -12.02 10.93
C HIS A 11 6.25 -11.09 9.79
N ILE A 12 6.91 -11.66 8.78
CA ILE A 12 7.35 -10.94 7.59
C ILE A 12 6.17 -10.59 6.68
N TYR A 13 5.25 -11.54 6.47
CA TYR A 13 4.11 -11.47 5.56
C TYR A 13 2.80 -11.51 6.36
N PRO A 14 2.44 -10.42 7.03
CA PRO A 14 1.31 -10.40 7.94
C PRO A 14 -0.03 -10.49 7.20
N SER A 15 -0.97 -11.19 7.81
CA SER A 15 -2.37 -11.32 7.36
C SER A 15 -3.33 -10.36 8.07
N SER A 16 -2.80 -9.43 8.87
CA SER A 16 -3.59 -8.35 9.49
C SER A 16 -2.96 -6.99 9.23
N LEU A 17 -3.82 -5.99 8.99
CA LEU A 17 -3.39 -4.64 8.70
C LEU A 17 -2.57 -4.04 9.85
N GLN A 18 -2.97 -4.27 11.09
CA GLN A 18 -2.22 -3.77 12.25
C GLN A 18 -0.78 -4.30 12.27
N LYS A 19 -0.58 -5.61 12.01
CA LYS A 19 0.76 -6.20 11.91
C LYS A 19 1.52 -5.64 10.71
N PHE A 20 0.85 -5.38 9.59
CA PHE A 20 1.47 -4.74 8.44
C PHE A 20 1.96 -3.32 8.70
N LEU A 21 1.11 -2.49 9.31
CA LEU A 21 1.47 -1.12 9.68
C LEU A 21 2.62 -1.08 10.70
N THR A 22 2.73 -2.11 11.55
CA THR A 22 3.77 -2.20 12.59
C THR A 22 5.08 -2.82 12.07
N HIS A 23 5.00 -3.87 11.25
CA HIS A 23 6.13 -4.72 10.86
C HIS A 23 6.26 -4.92 9.34
N GLY A 24 5.14 -4.98 8.62
CA GLY A 24 5.08 -5.35 7.19
C GLY A 24 5.74 -4.37 6.22
N GLN A 25 5.99 -3.11 6.60
CA GLN A 25 6.83 -2.21 5.80
C GLN A 25 8.28 -2.72 5.66
N SER A 26 8.72 -3.62 6.54
CA SER A 26 10.03 -4.26 6.47
C SER A 26 10.09 -5.31 5.37
N ALA A 27 8.96 -5.96 5.05
CA ALA A 27 8.90 -6.96 3.99
C ALA A 27 9.29 -6.36 2.63
N ALA A 28 8.75 -5.19 2.29
CA ALA A 28 9.08 -4.47 1.06
C ALA A 28 10.56 -4.05 0.95
N ARG A 29 11.36 -4.18 2.02
CA ARG A 29 12.80 -3.90 2.04
C ARG A 29 13.65 -5.15 1.89
N LEU A 30 13.05 -6.33 1.93
CA LEU A 30 13.77 -7.58 1.70
C LEU A 30 14.30 -7.63 0.26
N PRO A 31 15.40 -8.37 0.02
CA PRO A 31 15.83 -8.68 -1.34
C PRO A 31 14.67 -9.26 -2.17
N PRO A 32 14.56 -8.89 -3.46
CA PRO A 32 13.49 -9.36 -4.34
C PRO A 32 13.28 -10.89 -4.32
N PHE A 33 14.37 -11.66 -4.33
CA PHE A 33 14.29 -13.13 -4.30
C PHE A 33 13.53 -13.69 -3.08
N CYS A 34 13.54 -12.99 -1.93
CA CYS A 34 12.85 -13.43 -0.72
C CYS A 34 11.33 -13.54 -0.92
N HIS A 35 10.75 -12.69 -1.76
CA HIS A 35 9.32 -12.74 -2.07
C HIS A 35 8.99 -13.94 -2.96
N PHE A 36 9.85 -14.24 -3.95
CA PHE A 36 9.67 -15.38 -4.84
C PHE A 36 9.77 -16.70 -4.09
N VAL A 37 10.77 -16.80 -3.20
CA VAL A 37 10.93 -17.96 -2.32
C VAL A 37 9.73 -18.10 -1.38
N ALA A 38 9.24 -17.01 -0.78
CA ALA A 38 8.08 -17.08 0.12
C ALA A 38 6.81 -17.56 -0.58
N ILE A 39 6.54 -17.13 -1.82
CA ILE A 39 5.41 -17.62 -2.63
C ILE A 39 5.52 -19.14 -2.84
N ARG A 40 6.69 -19.63 -3.27
CA ARG A 40 6.92 -21.06 -3.49
C ARG A 40 6.78 -21.88 -2.21
N LEU A 41 7.37 -21.41 -1.10
CA LEU A 41 7.29 -22.10 0.18
C LEU A 41 5.86 -22.13 0.72
N ALA A 42 5.06 -21.09 0.49
CA ALA A 42 3.65 -21.08 0.87
C ALA A 42 2.88 -22.22 0.18
N ASP A 43 3.17 -22.52 -1.08
CA ASP A 43 2.56 -23.65 -1.79
C ASP A 43 3.09 -24.99 -1.31
N GLU A 44 4.41 -25.12 -1.23
CA GLU A 44 5.09 -26.38 -0.92
C GLU A 44 4.73 -26.90 0.47
N TYR A 45 4.58 -26.00 1.43
CA TYR A 45 4.30 -26.33 2.83
C TYR A 45 2.83 -26.14 3.23
N GLY A 46 1.95 -25.80 2.28
CA GLY A 46 0.52 -25.69 2.55
C GLY A 46 0.16 -24.54 3.49
N HIS A 47 0.82 -23.39 3.31
CA HIS A 47 0.61 -22.17 4.09
C HIS A 47 -0.01 -21.04 3.24
N PRO A 48 -1.24 -21.22 2.73
CA PRO A 48 -1.84 -20.30 1.77
C PRO A 48 -2.00 -18.87 2.30
N ILE A 49 -2.08 -18.65 3.62
CA ILE A 49 -2.30 -17.31 4.18
C ILE A 49 -1.14 -16.33 3.90
N ILE A 50 0.08 -16.83 3.73
CA ILE A 50 1.28 -16.02 3.46
C ILE A 50 1.28 -15.51 2.01
N ARG A 51 0.75 -16.31 1.09
CA ARG A 51 0.89 -16.16 -0.35
C ARG A 51 0.38 -14.81 -0.89
N PRO A 52 -0.82 -14.32 -0.54
CA PRO A 52 -1.28 -13.01 -1.01
C PRO A 52 -0.32 -11.87 -0.68
N MET A 53 0.25 -11.88 0.53
CA MET A 53 1.14 -10.81 0.98
C MET A 53 2.51 -10.90 0.32
N ALA A 54 3.02 -12.12 0.10
CA ALA A 54 4.25 -12.32 -0.65
C ALA A 54 4.10 -11.89 -2.12
N MET A 55 2.96 -12.17 -2.75
CA MET A 55 2.61 -11.67 -4.09
C MET A 55 2.44 -10.16 -4.13
N TYR A 56 1.76 -9.59 -3.15
CA TYR A 56 1.66 -8.14 -2.97
C TYR A 56 3.06 -7.50 -2.95
N CYS A 57 3.99 -8.01 -2.12
CA CYS A 57 5.35 -7.50 -2.07
C CYS A 57 6.10 -7.70 -3.40
N ALA A 58 5.94 -8.86 -4.06
CA ALA A 58 6.52 -9.10 -5.37
C ALA A 58 6.01 -8.10 -6.42
N ALA A 59 4.72 -7.75 -6.39
CA ALA A 59 4.12 -6.76 -7.28
C ALA A 59 4.67 -5.34 -7.08
N LEU A 60 5.29 -5.04 -5.95
CA LEU A 60 5.99 -3.76 -5.73
C LEU A 60 7.38 -3.72 -6.39
N LEU A 61 7.98 -4.86 -6.73
CA LEU A 61 9.33 -4.96 -7.30
C LEU A 61 9.42 -4.40 -8.72
N ARG A 62 10.59 -3.91 -9.12
CA ARG A 62 10.81 -3.45 -10.51
C ARG A 62 10.56 -4.58 -11.52
N TYR A 63 10.00 -4.26 -12.69
CA TYR A 63 9.73 -5.22 -13.78
C TYR A 63 10.91 -6.12 -14.11
N LYS A 64 12.14 -5.57 -14.08
CA LYS A 64 13.37 -6.34 -14.30
C LYS A 64 13.42 -7.61 -13.45
N PHE A 65 13.10 -7.51 -12.15
CA PHE A 65 13.14 -8.67 -11.25
C PHE A 65 12.05 -9.70 -11.55
N LEU A 66 10.89 -9.26 -12.04
CA LEU A 66 9.79 -10.15 -12.42
C LEU A 66 10.09 -10.93 -13.70
N LEU A 67 10.87 -10.34 -14.62
CA LEU A 67 11.21 -10.94 -15.91
C LEU A 67 12.51 -11.74 -15.87
N GLU A 68 13.53 -11.22 -15.19
CA GLU A 68 14.88 -11.80 -15.17
C GLU A 68 15.19 -12.58 -13.89
N GLY A 69 14.26 -12.57 -12.92
CA GLY A 69 14.52 -13.09 -11.59
C GLY A 69 15.49 -12.22 -10.78
N ASP A 70 15.87 -12.73 -9.63
CA ASP A 70 16.85 -12.10 -8.73
C ASP A 70 17.82 -13.16 -8.21
N VAL A 71 19.03 -12.76 -7.82
CA VAL A 71 20.10 -13.67 -7.41
C VAL A 71 20.31 -13.57 -5.91
N ASP A 72 20.34 -14.71 -5.23
CA ASP A 72 20.62 -14.76 -3.79
C ASP A 72 22.12 -14.61 -3.48
N ASN A 73 22.46 -14.65 -2.19
CA ASN A 73 23.84 -14.50 -1.73
C ASN A 73 24.76 -15.68 -2.13
N GLU A 74 24.19 -16.80 -2.56
CA GLU A 74 24.91 -18.00 -3.00
C GLU A 74 25.08 -18.05 -4.53
N GLY A 75 24.54 -17.06 -5.24
CA GLY A 75 24.59 -16.99 -6.70
C GLY A 75 23.44 -17.75 -7.39
N ASN A 76 22.48 -18.29 -6.63
CA ASN A 76 21.33 -18.96 -7.23
C ASN A 76 20.30 -17.93 -7.69
N ARG A 77 19.82 -18.10 -8.91
CA ARG A 77 18.79 -17.24 -9.49
C ARG A 77 17.40 -17.79 -9.17
N HIS A 78 16.56 -16.95 -8.58
CA HIS A 78 15.18 -17.25 -8.23
C HIS A 78 14.24 -16.53 -9.18
N PHE A 79 13.21 -17.25 -9.62
CA PHE A 79 12.19 -16.76 -10.53
C PHE A 79 10.80 -17.07 -9.96
N LEU A 80 9.83 -16.26 -10.34
CA LEU A 80 8.43 -16.64 -10.26
C LEU A 80 8.13 -17.67 -11.36
N SER A 81 7.15 -18.54 -11.12
CA SER A 81 6.55 -19.33 -12.20
C SER A 81 5.88 -18.39 -13.22
N ALA A 82 5.62 -18.87 -14.43
CA ALA A 82 4.94 -18.06 -15.45
C ALA A 82 3.55 -17.59 -14.98
N ASP A 83 2.82 -18.46 -14.29
CA ASP A 83 1.48 -18.17 -13.77
C ASP A 83 1.55 -17.14 -12.62
N ASP A 84 2.49 -17.32 -11.68
CA ASP A 84 2.69 -16.35 -10.59
C ASP A 84 3.16 -14.99 -11.13
N ALA A 85 4.04 -14.98 -12.14
CA ALA A 85 4.49 -13.75 -12.78
C ALA A 85 3.32 -13.01 -13.46
N ALA A 86 2.48 -13.74 -14.20
CA ALA A 86 1.28 -13.18 -14.83
C ALA A 86 0.32 -12.60 -13.78
N LEU A 87 0.09 -13.34 -12.69
CA LEU A 87 -0.78 -12.92 -11.60
C LEU A 87 -0.22 -11.70 -10.84
N VAL A 88 1.08 -11.68 -10.54
CA VAL A 88 1.78 -10.54 -9.92
C VAL A 88 1.68 -9.29 -10.81
N LEU A 89 1.84 -9.44 -12.12
CA LEU A 89 1.71 -8.34 -13.07
C LEU A 89 0.28 -7.81 -13.16
N ALA A 90 -0.72 -8.69 -13.25
CA ALA A 90 -2.12 -8.31 -13.28
C ALA A 90 -2.54 -7.60 -11.98
N GLY A 91 -2.23 -8.21 -10.83
CA GLY A 91 -2.55 -7.66 -9.52
C GLY A 91 -1.86 -6.32 -9.25
N ARG A 92 -0.66 -6.11 -9.80
CA ARG A 92 0.02 -4.82 -9.74
C ARG A 92 -0.80 -3.69 -10.37
N ASP A 93 -1.35 -3.92 -11.56
CA ASP A 93 -2.13 -2.90 -12.25
C ASP A 93 -3.47 -2.64 -11.55
N GLU A 94 -4.08 -3.69 -10.99
CA GLU A 94 -5.28 -3.57 -10.17
C GLU A 94 -5.03 -2.78 -8.88
N MET A 95 -3.95 -3.06 -8.15
CA MET A 95 -3.57 -2.30 -6.97
C MET A 95 -3.31 -0.83 -7.26
N ARG A 96 -2.70 -0.48 -8.39
CA ARG A 96 -2.55 0.93 -8.80
C ARG A 96 -3.91 1.58 -9.03
N ALA A 97 -4.86 0.87 -9.63
CA ALA A 97 -6.21 1.37 -9.82
C ALA A 97 -6.91 1.57 -8.45
N MET A 98 -6.77 0.64 -7.52
CA MET A 98 -7.33 0.72 -6.18
C MET A 98 -6.73 1.85 -5.34
N GLY A 99 -5.40 2.00 -5.31
CA GLY A 99 -4.76 3.09 -4.56
C GLY A 99 -5.24 4.46 -5.01
N ARG A 100 -5.45 4.66 -6.32
CA ARG A 100 -6.09 5.87 -6.86
C ARG A 100 -7.54 6.00 -6.40
N ARG A 101 -8.32 4.92 -6.52
CA ARG A 101 -9.78 4.93 -6.29
C ARG A 101 -10.17 5.01 -4.82
N PHE A 102 -9.35 4.50 -3.91
CA PHE A 102 -9.66 4.39 -2.49
C PHE A 102 -8.74 5.29 -1.66
N THR A 103 -7.43 5.03 -1.67
CA THR A 103 -6.47 5.78 -0.83
C THR A 103 -6.44 7.27 -1.17
N TYR A 104 -6.49 7.63 -2.46
CA TYR A 104 -6.46 9.03 -2.89
C TYR A 104 -7.83 9.54 -3.38
N ALA A 105 -8.91 8.80 -3.13
CA ALA A 105 -10.27 9.16 -3.51
C ALA A 105 -10.64 10.58 -3.06
N TYR A 106 -10.35 10.88 -1.79
CA TYR A 106 -10.66 12.17 -1.20
C TYR A 106 -9.90 13.35 -1.86
N LEU A 107 -8.65 13.12 -2.31
CA LEU A 107 -7.93 14.14 -3.09
C LEU A 107 -8.62 14.38 -4.42
N ILE A 108 -9.10 13.32 -5.08
CA ILE A 108 -9.82 13.37 -6.35
C ILE A 108 -11.15 14.10 -6.17
N GLU A 109 -11.94 13.73 -5.15
CA GLU A 109 -13.22 14.37 -4.82
C GLU A 109 -13.03 15.87 -4.56
N CYS A 110 -12.06 16.23 -3.72
CA CYS A 110 -11.74 17.62 -3.42
C CYS A 110 -11.26 18.41 -4.64
N ALA A 111 -10.47 17.77 -5.53
CA ALA A 111 -9.84 18.43 -6.67
C ALA A 111 -10.79 18.58 -7.87
N LEU A 112 -11.61 17.55 -8.15
CA LEU A 112 -12.42 17.44 -9.36
C LEU A 112 -13.89 17.77 -9.13
N MET A 113 -14.47 17.33 -8.01
CA MET A 113 -15.92 17.41 -7.80
C MET A 113 -16.35 18.70 -7.08
N ASN A 114 -15.39 19.46 -6.51
CA ASN A 114 -15.69 20.51 -5.53
C ASN A 114 -16.58 20.00 -4.36
N GLN A 115 -16.57 18.68 -4.12
CA GLN A 115 -17.30 17.99 -3.08
C GLN A 115 -16.27 17.40 -2.11
N GLY A 116 -16.65 17.24 -0.84
CA GLY A 116 -15.82 16.52 0.15
C GLY A 116 -15.02 17.39 1.13
N ALA A 117 -14.71 18.64 0.80
CA ALA A 117 -14.08 19.53 1.80
C ALA A 117 -15.16 20.10 2.75
N SER A 118 -14.87 20.13 4.05
CA SER A 118 -15.79 20.67 5.07
C SER A 118 -16.17 22.11 4.72
N PRO A 119 -17.48 22.45 4.61
CA PRO A 119 -17.98 23.79 4.25
C PRO A 119 -17.34 24.95 5.04
N LEU A 120 -16.74 24.65 6.19
CA LEU A 120 -16.31 25.57 7.22
C LEU A 120 -14.90 26.14 7.03
N CYS A 121 -14.04 25.57 6.18
CA CYS A 121 -12.64 26.02 6.02
C CYS A 121 -12.39 26.84 4.73
N HIS A 122 -13.39 26.97 3.86
CA HIS A 122 -13.20 27.33 2.45
C HIS A 122 -12.84 28.79 2.15
N ASN A 123 -12.98 29.71 3.11
CA ASN A 123 -12.84 31.15 2.84
C ASN A 123 -11.90 31.91 3.78
N LYS A 124 -11.23 31.24 4.73
CA LYS A 124 -10.26 31.91 5.59
C LYS A 124 -8.85 31.62 5.09
N PRO A 125 -8.04 32.65 4.76
CA PRO A 125 -6.60 32.50 4.72
C PRO A 125 -6.16 31.82 6.01
N VAL A 126 -5.18 30.92 5.94
CA VAL A 126 -4.57 30.35 7.15
C VAL A 126 -4.02 31.54 7.93
N LEU A 127 -4.76 31.98 8.96
CA LEU A 127 -4.32 33.04 9.85
C LEU A 127 -3.09 32.53 10.57
N ASP A 128 -2.02 33.32 10.53
CA ASP A 128 -0.75 33.09 11.21
C ASP A 128 -1.04 32.66 12.66
N SER A 129 -1.01 31.36 12.94
CA SER A 129 -0.90 30.87 14.30
C SER A 129 0.55 31.03 14.71
N ASP A 130 0.80 31.64 15.88
CA ASP A 130 2.08 32.02 16.49
C ASP A 130 3.11 30.90 16.72
N SER A 131 3.18 29.88 15.87
CA SER A 131 4.22 28.87 15.91
C SER A 131 5.38 29.30 15.01
N ASP A 132 6.59 29.44 15.58
CA ASP A 132 7.89 29.67 14.91
C ASP A 132 8.31 28.59 13.91
N ILE A 133 7.37 27.77 13.43
CA ILE A 133 7.59 26.78 12.38
C ILE A 133 7.64 27.52 11.06
N ALA A 134 8.77 27.38 10.35
CA ALA A 134 9.05 27.99 9.05
C ALA A 134 7.80 28.08 8.17
N LYS A 135 7.50 29.30 7.70
CA LYS A 135 6.27 29.65 6.99
C LYS A 135 6.00 28.70 5.81
N PRO A 136 4.73 28.36 5.54
CA PRO A 136 4.36 27.47 4.45
C PRO A 136 4.83 27.99 3.09
N ASP A 137 5.23 27.09 2.18
CA ASP A 137 5.49 27.37 0.74
C ASP A 137 4.22 27.77 -0.04
N LYS A 138 3.11 27.96 0.67
CA LYS A 138 1.78 28.23 0.11
C LYS A 138 1.57 29.73 -0.06
N PRO A 139 1.08 30.20 -1.22
CA PRO A 139 0.67 31.58 -1.37
C PRO A 139 -0.43 31.94 -0.35
N LYS A 140 -0.31 33.10 0.31
CA LYS A 140 -1.24 33.58 1.37
C LYS A 140 -2.72 33.57 0.97
N SER A 141 -3.03 33.53 -0.33
CA SER A 141 -4.40 33.53 -0.87
C SER A 141 -5.01 32.14 -1.07
N TRP A 142 -4.28 31.05 -0.81
CA TRP A 142 -4.78 29.71 -1.10
C TRP A 142 -5.62 29.13 0.05
N THR A 143 -6.77 28.57 -0.29
CA THR A 143 -7.60 27.76 0.62
C THR A 143 -7.02 26.36 0.75
N CYS A 144 -7.47 25.55 1.72
CA CYS A 144 -7.06 24.14 1.82
C CYS A 144 -7.48 23.35 0.56
N GLN A 145 -8.70 23.61 0.05
CA GLN A 145 -9.19 22.98 -1.17
C GLN A 145 -8.33 23.33 -2.40
N LYS A 146 -7.97 24.61 -2.59
CA LYS A 146 -7.09 25.02 -3.68
C LYS A 146 -5.73 24.34 -3.58
N TRP A 147 -5.19 24.22 -2.36
CA TRP A 147 -3.96 23.47 -2.12
C TRP A 147 -4.08 21.99 -2.51
N LEU A 148 -5.13 21.29 -2.05
CA LEU A 148 -5.36 19.87 -2.39
C LEU A 148 -5.52 19.66 -3.89
N LYS A 149 -6.22 20.57 -4.58
CA LYS A 149 -6.37 20.52 -6.04
C LYS A 149 -5.03 20.67 -6.76
N GLN A 150 -4.20 21.62 -6.34
CA GLN A 150 -2.87 21.83 -6.92
C GLN A 150 -1.93 20.67 -6.61
N LEU A 151 -2.01 20.11 -5.40
CA LEU A 151 -1.29 18.89 -5.03
C LEU A 151 -1.69 17.73 -5.94
N TYR A 152 -2.99 17.50 -6.14
CA TYR A 152 -3.47 16.43 -7.02
C TYR A 152 -2.94 16.60 -8.45
N VAL A 153 -3.06 17.80 -9.03
CA VAL A 153 -2.53 18.09 -10.37
C VAL A 153 -1.02 17.87 -10.44
N ALA A 154 -0.27 18.28 -9.41
CA ALA A 154 1.16 18.05 -9.35
C ALA A 154 1.51 16.55 -9.27
N LEU A 155 0.80 15.77 -8.45
CA LEU A 155 0.99 14.32 -8.37
C LEU A 155 0.69 13.65 -9.72
N ASP A 156 -0.41 14.02 -10.36
CA ASP A 156 -0.82 13.47 -11.65
C ASP A 156 0.18 13.81 -12.78
N GLN A 157 0.59 15.08 -12.89
CA GLN A 157 1.60 15.53 -13.87
C GLN A 157 2.95 14.86 -13.69
N ASN A 158 3.34 14.57 -12.44
CA ASN A 158 4.57 13.83 -12.14
C ASN A 158 4.39 12.31 -12.25
N ARG A 159 3.25 11.84 -12.78
CA ARG A 159 2.92 10.42 -12.92
C ARG A 159 3.02 9.65 -11.61
N PHE A 160 2.82 10.33 -10.48
CA PHE A 160 2.86 9.70 -9.16
C PHE A 160 1.90 8.52 -9.15
N PHE A 161 0.65 8.73 -9.56
CA PHE A 161 -0.34 7.65 -9.58
C PHE A 161 -0.06 6.54 -10.60
N GLU A 162 0.84 6.75 -11.55
CA GLU A 162 1.31 5.73 -12.50
C GLU A 162 2.61 5.07 -12.02
N GLU A 163 3.24 5.61 -10.98
CA GLU A 163 4.52 5.14 -10.49
C GLU A 163 4.40 3.71 -9.94
N LYS A 164 5.32 2.86 -10.39
CA LYS A 164 5.16 1.41 -10.41
C LYS A 164 5.25 0.78 -9.01
N SER A 165 5.65 1.54 -8.00
CA SER A 165 5.85 1.14 -6.61
C SER A 165 4.69 1.51 -5.68
N ILE A 166 3.62 2.12 -6.20
CA ILE A 166 2.45 2.48 -5.38
C ILE A 166 1.55 1.25 -5.21
N GLY A 167 1.77 0.50 -4.13
CA GLY A 167 0.76 -0.40 -3.55
C GLY A 167 -0.14 0.34 -2.56
N ILE A 168 -0.38 -0.26 -1.40
CA ILE A 168 -0.98 0.38 -0.19
C ILE A 168 -0.08 1.52 0.35
N HIS A 169 1.05 1.80 -0.31
CA HIS A 169 2.04 2.76 0.14
C HIS A 169 1.46 4.17 0.29
N LEU A 170 1.28 4.52 1.57
CA LEU A 170 1.13 5.87 2.06
C LEU A 170 2.33 6.71 1.60
N LEU A 171 2.07 7.97 1.27
CA LEU A 171 3.09 9.00 1.15
C LEU A 171 4.12 8.87 2.30
N SER A 172 5.41 9.00 2.00
CA SER A 172 6.45 8.99 3.03
C SER A 172 6.10 9.98 4.15
N LYS A 173 6.53 9.75 5.40
CA LYS A 173 6.26 10.70 6.50
C LYS A 173 6.66 12.13 6.15
N LYS A 174 7.78 12.31 5.43
CA LYS A 174 8.24 13.61 4.93
C LYS A 174 7.26 14.21 3.91
N SER A 175 6.81 13.41 2.93
CA SER A 175 5.82 13.81 1.93
C SER A 175 4.49 14.15 2.60
N TRP A 176 4.03 13.34 3.56
CA TRP A 176 2.80 13.58 4.31
C TRP A 176 2.86 14.88 5.10
N ASN A 177 3.95 15.14 5.82
CA ASN A 177 4.16 16.42 6.51
C ASN A 177 4.16 17.60 5.54
N THR A 178 4.70 17.41 4.34
CA THR A 178 4.71 18.44 3.28
C THR A 178 3.30 18.73 2.75
N VAL A 179 2.45 17.71 2.65
CA VAL A 179 1.05 17.83 2.26
C VAL A 179 0.23 18.53 3.34
N THR A 180 0.38 18.10 4.60
CA THR A 180 -0.47 18.53 5.71
C THR A 180 -0.09 19.89 6.30
N ARG A 181 1.19 20.33 6.21
CA ARG A 181 1.64 21.65 6.71
C ARG A 181 0.91 22.84 6.08
N ASN A 182 0.28 22.64 4.93
CA ASN A 182 -0.40 23.66 4.14
C ASN A 182 -1.93 23.65 4.31
N MET A 183 -2.41 22.89 5.29
CA MET A 183 -3.82 22.63 5.57
C MET A 183 -4.16 22.97 7.03
N CYS A 184 -5.41 23.35 7.31
CA CYS A 184 -5.88 23.47 8.68
C CYS A 184 -6.06 22.09 9.33
N SER A 185 -6.06 22.05 10.67
CA SER A 185 -6.19 20.83 11.47
C SER A 185 -7.42 19.98 11.10
N ASP A 186 -8.57 20.60 10.86
CA ASP A 186 -9.79 19.89 10.47
C ASP A 186 -9.66 19.18 9.12
N CYS A 187 -9.07 19.85 8.12
CA CYS A 187 -8.84 19.24 6.81
C CYS A 187 -7.78 18.14 6.88
N VAL A 188 -6.75 18.29 7.73
CA VAL A 188 -5.75 17.24 7.97
C VAL A 188 -6.42 16.02 8.61
N ARG A 189 -7.31 16.22 9.59
CA ARG A 189 -8.06 15.15 10.23
C ARG A 189 -8.94 14.39 9.23
N GLU A 190 -9.69 15.10 8.40
CA GLU A 190 -10.56 14.45 7.40
C GLU A 190 -9.73 13.73 6.33
N LEU A 191 -8.66 14.35 5.83
CA LEU A 191 -7.74 13.72 4.88
C LEU A 191 -7.12 12.44 5.47
N ASN A 192 -6.63 12.48 6.71
CA ASN A 192 -6.08 11.29 7.39
C ASN A 192 -7.12 10.18 7.50
N LYS A 193 -8.37 10.51 7.84
CA LYS A 193 -9.46 9.55 7.98
C LYS A 193 -9.79 8.86 6.67
N HIS A 194 -9.96 9.62 5.58
CA HIS A 194 -10.23 9.04 4.26
C HIS A 194 -9.06 8.21 3.72
N VAL A 195 -7.82 8.69 3.89
CA VAL A 195 -6.64 7.90 3.51
C VAL A 195 -6.54 6.61 4.33
N GLY A 196 -6.86 6.68 5.63
CA GLY A 196 -6.92 5.50 6.51
C GLY A 196 -7.92 4.46 6.02
N PHE A 197 -9.17 4.87 5.77
CA PHE A 197 -10.19 3.97 5.21
C PHE A 197 -9.78 3.41 3.85
N GLY A 198 -9.24 4.24 2.97
CA GLY A 198 -8.78 3.77 1.66
C GLY A 198 -7.60 2.79 1.76
N VAL A 199 -6.77 2.87 2.81
CA VAL A 199 -5.72 1.87 3.08
C VAL A 199 -6.32 0.56 3.59
N GLU A 200 -7.30 0.64 4.49
CA GLU A 200 -8.05 -0.53 4.98
C GLU A 200 -8.73 -1.28 3.82
N ASP A 201 -9.43 -0.57 2.94
CA ASP A 201 -10.09 -1.17 1.77
C ASP A 201 -9.09 -1.82 0.81
N CYS A 202 -7.95 -1.16 0.55
CA CYS A 202 -6.90 -1.75 -0.28
C CYS A 202 -6.26 -2.99 0.38
N TRP A 203 -6.21 -3.03 1.72
CA TRP A 203 -5.68 -4.18 2.45
C TRP A 203 -6.58 -5.39 2.35
N GLU A 204 -7.89 -5.21 2.56
CA GLU A 204 -8.87 -6.29 2.52
C GLU A 204 -9.06 -6.91 1.13
N THR A 205 -8.62 -6.19 0.09
CA THR A 205 -8.69 -6.63 -1.32
C THR A 205 -7.44 -7.39 -1.77
N ILE A 206 -6.33 -7.36 -1.03
CA ILE A 206 -5.10 -8.08 -1.41
C ILE A 206 -5.36 -9.57 -1.72
N PRO A 207 -6.02 -10.36 -0.85
CA PRO A 207 -6.26 -11.77 -1.15
C PRO A 207 -7.26 -11.95 -2.29
N GLN A 208 -8.16 -10.99 -2.53
CA GLN A 208 -9.11 -11.09 -3.62
C GLN A 208 -8.39 -11.02 -4.97
N ILE A 209 -7.36 -10.17 -5.05
CA ILE A 209 -6.51 -10.01 -6.23
C ILE A 209 -5.68 -11.26 -6.48
N PHE A 210 -5.05 -11.80 -5.44
CA PHE A 210 -4.01 -12.83 -5.59
C PHE A 210 -4.50 -14.26 -5.35
N GLU A 211 -5.67 -14.46 -4.76
CA GLU A 211 -6.22 -15.77 -4.40
C GLU A 211 -7.69 -15.90 -4.84
N GLN A 212 -7.96 -15.61 -6.11
CA GLN A 212 -9.25 -15.92 -6.77
C GLN A 212 -10.49 -15.36 -6.05
N GLY A 213 -10.39 -14.14 -5.51
CA GLY A 213 -11.52 -13.49 -4.85
C GLY A 213 -11.73 -13.85 -3.37
N LEU A 214 -10.80 -14.58 -2.74
CA LEU A 214 -10.88 -14.86 -1.30
C LEU A 214 -10.61 -13.60 -0.47
N CYS A 215 -11.19 -13.50 0.73
CA CYS A 215 -10.84 -12.48 1.73
C CYS A 215 -9.88 -13.04 2.80
N TRP A 216 -9.31 -12.18 3.64
CA TRP A 216 -8.39 -12.60 4.70
C TRP A 216 -8.99 -13.61 5.69
N GLU A 217 -10.29 -13.51 5.97
CA GLU A 217 -10.97 -14.46 6.86
C GLU A 217 -11.04 -15.86 6.22
N GLN A 218 -11.40 -15.94 4.94
CA GLN A 218 -11.40 -17.21 4.22
C GLN A 218 -9.99 -17.80 4.10
N MET A 219 -8.96 -16.95 3.93
CA MET A 219 -7.56 -17.40 3.94
C MET A 219 -7.16 -18.00 5.28
N ARG A 220 -7.59 -17.41 6.41
CA ARG A 220 -7.37 -17.97 7.75
C ARG A 220 -8.05 -19.32 7.92
N MET A 221 -9.30 -19.46 7.49
CA MET A 221 -10.00 -20.74 7.54
C MET A 221 -9.30 -21.81 6.67
N LYS A 222 -8.80 -21.42 5.48
CA LYS A 222 -8.04 -22.31 4.60
C LYS A 222 -6.74 -22.77 5.26
N GLU A 223 -6.04 -21.87 5.94
CA GLU A 223 -4.83 -22.16 6.71
C GLU A 223 -5.11 -23.15 7.86
N GLU A 224 -6.14 -22.88 8.68
CA GLU A 224 -6.53 -23.75 9.79
C GLU A 224 -6.87 -25.17 9.32
N ASN A 225 -7.59 -25.28 8.19
CA ASN A 225 -7.93 -26.57 7.59
C ASN A 225 -6.71 -27.31 7.02
N ALA A 226 -5.71 -26.60 6.49
CA ALA A 226 -4.49 -27.19 5.96
C ALA A 226 -3.58 -27.77 7.06
N GLN A 227 -3.66 -27.21 8.29
CA GLN A 227 -2.87 -27.65 9.43
C GLN A 227 -3.45 -28.88 10.17
N VAL A 228 -4.63 -29.36 9.79
CA VAL A 228 -5.19 -30.60 10.35
C VAL A 228 -4.48 -31.79 9.70
N PRO A 229 -3.67 -32.58 10.44
CA PRO A 229 -3.03 -33.76 9.88
C PRO A 229 -4.11 -34.74 9.42
N LEU A 230 -4.03 -35.19 8.16
CA LEU A 230 -4.82 -36.31 7.65
C LEU A 230 -4.61 -37.50 8.60
N LYS A 231 -5.66 -37.84 9.34
CA LYS A 231 -5.67 -38.97 10.28
C LYS A 231 -5.60 -40.31 9.55
#